data_AF-A0A3C1F6G3-F1
#
_entry.id   AF-A0A3C1F6G3-F1
#
_cell.length_a   1.000
_cell.length_b   1.000
_cell.length_c   1.000
_cell.angle_alpha   90.00
_cell.angle_beta   90.00
_cell.angle_gamma   90.00
#
_symmetry.space_group_name_H-M   'P 1'
#
loop_
_entity.id
_entity.type
_entity.pdbx_description
1 polymer ?
#
loop_
_entity_poly.entity_id
_entity_poly.type
_entity_poly.pdbx_seq_one_letter_code
_entity_poly.pdbx_strand_id
1 'polypeptide(L)'
;MSGAGVKVGDRFANKGQISPRQIKIIHTLVSALGMDRESYVALLQQVANSSKVKSSKELTWRQAENVIDDLQIKKGSPAPAKAKRPLPFTDLDGRPGMASGAQCRLMAASWSEVSRAETSEAKMKALDKFVKRIVGCDSIRFVKGWQVEKVMKAITVMKTKGVSDAETTTDEVGLLVPQGP
;
A
#
# COMPACT_ATOMS: atom_id res chain seq x y z
N MET A 1 36.28 18.25 -37.35
CA MET A 1 36.82 18.18 -35.98
C MET A 1 36.29 19.44 -35.29
N SER A 2 35.39 19.43 -34.32
CA SER A 2 35.35 18.71 -33.05
C SER A 2 33.87 18.62 -32.64
N GLY A 3 33.32 17.49 -32.21
CA GLY A 3 33.72 16.77 -31.01
C GLY A 3 32.53 16.85 -30.05
N ALA A 4 31.64 15.86 -30.14
CA ALA A 4 30.42 15.73 -29.36
C ALA A 4 30.70 15.68 -27.85
N GLY A 5 29.91 16.43 -27.08
CA GLY A 5 29.93 16.41 -25.62
C GLY A 5 28.52 16.20 -25.07
N VAL A 6 27.91 15.04 -25.35
CA VAL A 6 26.68 14.62 -24.65
C VAL A 6 27.07 14.37 -23.19
N LYS A 7 26.74 15.31 -22.31
CA LYS A 7 26.85 15.11 -20.86
C LYS A 7 25.75 14.16 -20.41
N VAL A 8 26.03 12.86 -20.52
CA VAL A 8 25.32 11.78 -19.82
C VAL A 8 25.76 11.85 -18.37
N GLY A 9 25.04 12.59 -17.53
CA GLY A 9 25.44 12.74 -16.14
C GLY A 9 24.45 13.54 -15.31
N ASP A 10 23.23 13.02 -15.15
CA ASP A 10 22.36 13.32 -14.00
C ASP A 10 21.26 12.26 -13.89
N ARG A 11 21.69 11.00 -13.80
CA ARG A 11 20.82 9.92 -13.34
C ARG A 11 21.08 9.81 -11.84
N PHE A 12 20.06 10.12 -11.04
CA PHE A 12 19.96 9.92 -9.59
C PHE A 12 20.45 11.05 -8.65
N ALA A 13 19.78 12.21 -8.61
CA ALA A 13 19.89 13.12 -7.46
C ALA A 13 18.74 14.14 -7.31
N ASN A 14 17.54 13.70 -6.91
CA ASN A 14 16.69 14.42 -5.93
C ASN A 14 15.35 13.68 -5.74
N LYS A 15 15.18 12.95 -4.63
CA LYS A 15 13.94 12.20 -4.30
C LYS A 15 12.71 13.10 -4.04
N GLY A 16 12.82 14.41 -4.20
CA GLY A 16 11.72 15.38 -4.01
C GLY A 16 11.45 16.30 -5.20
N GLN A 17 12.29 16.33 -6.24
CA GLN A 17 12.11 17.22 -7.39
C GLN A 17 11.21 16.61 -8.46
N ILE A 18 10.47 17.46 -9.17
CA ILE A 18 9.66 17.05 -10.32
C ILE A 18 10.50 16.38 -11.41
N SER A 19 9.97 15.29 -11.98
CA SER A 19 10.63 14.57 -13.06
C SER A 19 10.36 15.20 -14.45
N PRO A 20 11.28 15.09 -15.41
CA PRO A 20 11.06 15.54 -16.79
C PRO A 20 9.81 14.92 -17.45
N ARG A 21 9.50 13.67 -17.06
CA ARG A 21 8.28 12.97 -17.50
C ARG A 21 7.03 13.67 -17.01
N GLN A 22 6.97 14.06 -15.73
CA GLN A 22 5.82 14.77 -15.16
C GLN A 22 5.62 16.14 -15.82
N ILE A 23 6.71 16.89 -16.04
CA ILE A 23 6.65 18.17 -16.78
C ILE A 23 6.01 17.97 -18.16
N LYS A 24 6.46 16.96 -18.93
CA LYS A 24 5.91 16.66 -20.26
C LYS A 24 4.42 16.32 -20.20
N ILE A 25 3.99 15.52 -19.22
CA ILE A 25 2.59 15.15 -19.03
C ILE A 25 1.74 16.37 -18.70
N ILE A 26 2.17 17.21 -17.77
CA ILE A 26 1.47 18.45 -17.39
C ILE A 26 1.26 19.33 -18.62
N HIS A 27 2.32 19.62 -19.39
CA HIS A 27 2.19 20.44 -20.60
C HIS A 27 1.28 19.81 -21.67
N THR A 28 1.33 18.49 -21.83
CA THR A 28 0.45 17.78 -22.78
C THR A 28 -1.01 17.90 -22.36
N LEU A 29 -1.32 17.78 -21.07
CA LEU A 29 -2.67 17.88 -20.54
C LEU A 29 -3.20 19.31 -20.57
N VAL A 30 -2.38 20.29 -20.18
CA VAL A 30 -2.70 21.73 -20.25
C VAL A 30 -3.02 22.12 -21.69
N SER A 31 -2.20 21.68 -22.65
CA SER A 31 -2.44 21.93 -24.08
C SER A 31 -3.70 21.23 -24.58
N ALA A 32 -3.94 19.98 -24.18
CA ALA A 32 -5.15 19.24 -24.58
C ALA A 32 -6.44 19.83 -24.01
N LEU A 33 -6.38 20.52 -22.87
CA LEU A 33 -7.51 21.20 -22.23
C LEU A 33 -7.72 22.63 -22.74
N GLY A 34 -6.82 23.16 -23.58
CA GLY A 34 -6.87 24.56 -24.02
C GLY A 34 -6.76 25.56 -22.87
N MET A 35 -6.10 25.19 -21.77
CA MET A 35 -6.03 26.01 -20.56
C MET A 35 -5.13 27.23 -20.78
N ASP A 36 -5.64 28.41 -20.45
CA ASP A 36 -4.90 29.66 -20.52
C ASP A 36 -3.83 29.74 -19.41
N ARG A 37 -2.90 30.68 -19.58
CA ARG A 37 -1.75 30.81 -18.68
C ARG A 37 -2.15 31.21 -17.26
N GLU A 38 -3.21 31.99 -17.09
CA GLU A 38 -3.67 32.46 -15.77
C GLU A 38 -4.30 31.32 -14.98
N SER A 39 -5.22 30.58 -15.62
CA SER A 39 -5.81 29.37 -15.05
C SER A 39 -4.77 28.31 -14.71
N TYR A 40 -3.76 28.15 -15.55
CA TYR A 40 -2.65 27.23 -15.29
C TYR A 40 -1.83 27.64 -14.07
N VAL A 41 -1.47 28.92 -13.94
CA VAL A 41 -0.72 29.41 -12.77
C VAL A 41 -1.56 29.30 -11.50
N ALA A 42 -2.85 29.62 -11.55
CA ALA A 42 -3.77 29.47 -10.42
C ALA A 42 -3.82 28.03 -9.92
N LEU A 43 -3.89 27.04 -10.83
CA LEU A 43 -3.84 25.62 -10.49
C LEU A 43 -2.52 25.25 -9.79
N LEU A 44 -1.39 25.72 -10.31
CA LEU A 44 -0.08 25.45 -9.69
C LEU A 44 0.01 26.03 -8.28
N GLN A 45 -0.47 27.26 -8.08
CA GLN A 45 -0.46 27.93 -6.77
C GLN A 45 -1.36 27.23 -5.76
N GLN A 46 -2.53 26.77 -6.21
CA GLN A 46 -3.46 25.99 -5.39
C GLN A 46 -2.82 24.68 -4.94
N VAL A 47 -2.22 23.90 -5.84
CA VAL A 47 -1.61 22.60 -5.48
C VAL A 47 -0.32 22.77 -4.66
N ALA A 48 0.43 23.85 -4.89
CA ALA A 48 1.65 24.15 -4.13
C ALA A 48 1.37 24.82 -2.78
N ASN A 49 0.13 25.22 -2.49
CA ASN A 49 -0.23 26.08 -1.35
C ASN A 49 0.68 27.32 -1.24
N SER A 50 1.05 27.92 -2.39
CA SER A 50 2.01 29.02 -2.45
C SER A 50 1.76 29.92 -3.65
N SER A 51 1.55 31.21 -3.39
CA SER A 51 1.37 32.25 -4.43
C SER A 51 2.65 32.57 -5.21
N LYS A 52 3.81 32.06 -4.77
CA LYS A 52 5.10 32.30 -5.43
C LYS A 52 5.35 31.38 -6.61
N VAL A 53 4.63 30.27 -6.71
CA VAL A 53 4.84 29.28 -7.77
C VAL A 53 4.26 29.79 -9.08
N LYS A 54 5.11 29.86 -10.11
CA LYS A 54 4.72 30.29 -11.47
C LYS A 54 5.05 29.25 -12.54
N SER A 55 5.78 28.20 -12.17
CA SER A 55 6.27 27.18 -13.08
C SER A 55 6.11 25.79 -12.50
N SER A 56 5.75 24.81 -13.32
CA SER A 56 5.70 23.40 -12.92
C SER A 56 7.07 22.87 -12.46
N LYS A 57 8.18 23.50 -12.86
CA LYS A 57 9.54 23.13 -12.43
C LYS A 57 9.80 23.39 -10.94
N GLU A 58 9.02 24.27 -10.33
CA GLU A 58 9.13 24.63 -8.91
C GLU A 58 8.34 23.67 -8.01
N LEU A 59 7.60 22.73 -8.60
CA LEU A 59 6.84 21.73 -7.86
C LEU A 59 7.73 20.59 -7.36
N THR A 60 7.36 20.06 -6.20
CA THR A 60 7.86 18.76 -5.76
C THR A 60 7.25 17.64 -6.59
N TRP A 61 7.89 16.46 -6.58
CA TRP A 61 7.38 15.29 -7.28
C TRP A 61 5.92 14.94 -6.92
N ARG A 62 5.56 15.05 -5.64
CA ARG A 62 4.23 14.75 -5.13
C ARG A 62 3.20 15.82 -5.55
N GLN A 63 3.58 17.10 -5.53
CA GLN A 63 2.71 18.17 -6.02
C GLN A 63 2.48 18.03 -7.53
N ALA A 64 3.49 17.63 -8.29
CA ALA A 64 3.36 17.38 -9.72
C ALA A 64 2.41 16.20 -10.03
N GLU A 65 2.43 15.12 -9.24
CA GLU A 65 1.42 14.04 -9.34
C GLU A 65 0.01 14.59 -9.12
N ASN A 66 -0.22 15.38 -8.06
CA ASN A 66 -1.53 15.94 -7.77
C ASN A 66 -2.04 16.83 -8.92
N VAL A 67 -1.17 17.67 -9.51
CA VAL A 67 -1.53 18.48 -10.70
C VAL A 67 -1.92 17.59 -11.88
N ILE A 68 -1.18 16.51 -12.11
CA ILE A 68 -1.48 15.56 -13.20
C ILE A 68 -2.83 14.88 -12.98
N ASP A 69 -3.11 14.44 -11.76
CA ASP A 69 -4.39 13.81 -11.39
C ASP A 69 -5.55 14.79 -11.62
N ASP A 70 -5.44 16.05 -11.15
CA ASP A 70 -6.46 17.09 -11.34
C ASP A 70 -6.70 17.40 -12.81
N LEU A 71 -5.64 17.52 -13.62
CA LEU A 71 -5.74 17.79 -15.04
C LEU A 71 -6.37 16.60 -15.80
N GLN A 72 -6.12 15.37 -15.38
CA GLN A 72 -6.74 14.18 -15.98
C GLN A 72 -8.23 14.11 -15.66
N ILE A 73 -8.61 14.37 -14.40
CA ILE A 73 -10.02 14.49 -13.99
C ILE A 73 -10.72 15.55 -14.85
N LYS A 74 -10.13 16.75 -15.00
CA LYS A 74 -10.69 17.82 -15.84
C LYS A 74 -10.80 17.43 -17.31
N LYS A 75 -9.90 16.58 -17.82
CA LYS A 75 -9.95 16.05 -19.19
C LYS A 75 -11.03 14.98 -19.39
N GLY A 76 -11.69 14.52 -18.33
CA GLY A 76 -12.63 13.40 -18.40
C GLY A 76 -11.94 12.05 -18.65
N SER A 77 -10.61 12.00 -18.52
CA SER A 77 -9.85 10.76 -18.52
C SER A 77 -9.64 10.39 -17.06
N PRO A 78 -10.20 9.28 -16.53
CA PRO A 78 -9.83 8.84 -15.19
C PRO A 78 -8.31 8.74 -15.14
N ALA A 79 -7.70 9.25 -14.06
CA ALA A 79 -6.25 9.20 -13.87
C ALA A 79 -5.75 7.80 -14.24
N PRO A 80 -4.65 7.66 -15.03
CA PRO A 80 -4.17 6.35 -15.44
C PRO A 80 -3.94 5.59 -14.16
N ALA A 81 -4.79 4.58 -13.93
CA ALA A 81 -4.82 3.86 -12.68
C ALA A 81 -3.38 3.52 -12.31
N LYS A 82 -2.89 4.11 -11.20
CA LYS A 82 -1.50 3.94 -10.72
C LYS A 82 -1.13 2.50 -11.01
N ALA A 83 -0.16 2.28 -11.90
CA ALA A 83 0.14 0.96 -12.46
C ALA A 83 0.04 -0.06 -11.32
N LYS A 84 -1.03 -0.88 -11.34
CA LYS A 84 -1.41 -1.69 -10.18
C LYS A 84 -0.18 -2.52 -9.88
N ARG A 85 0.49 -2.22 -8.76
CA ARG A 85 1.62 -3.04 -8.33
C ARG A 85 1.08 -4.47 -8.30
N PRO A 86 1.79 -5.44 -8.91
CA PRO A 86 1.31 -6.81 -8.92
C PRO A 86 1.00 -7.21 -7.50
N LEU A 87 -0.23 -7.67 -7.27
CA LEU A 87 -0.67 -8.04 -5.93
C LEU A 87 0.27 -9.13 -5.40
N PRO A 88 0.56 -9.15 -4.09
CA PRO A 88 1.35 -10.23 -3.50
C PRO A 88 0.74 -11.59 -3.85
N PHE A 89 1.58 -12.60 -4.09
CA PHE A 89 1.18 -13.96 -4.44
C PHE A 89 0.47 -14.12 -5.79
N THR A 90 0.48 -13.11 -6.67
CA THR A 90 -0.05 -13.24 -8.05
C THR A 90 0.70 -14.27 -8.88
N ASP A 91 1.96 -14.51 -8.55
CA ASP A 91 2.82 -15.55 -9.10
C ASP A 91 2.37 -16.98 -8.73
N LEU A 92 1.44 -17.13 -7.77
CA LEU A 92 0.93 -18.42 -7.32
C LEU A 92 -0.40 -18.82 -7.96
N ASP A 93 -1.03 -17.93 -8.72
CA ASP A 93 -2.29 -18.18 -9.41
C ASP A 93 -2.11 -19.22 -10.54
N GLY A 94 -3.12 -20.07 -10.75
CA GLY A 94 -3.12 -21.07 -11.84
C GLY A 94 -2.43 -22.41 -11.56
N ARG A 95 -1.95 -22.64 -10.33
CA ARG A 95 -1.31 -23.92 -9.95
C ARG A 95 -2.36 -24.99 -9.63
N PRO A 96 -2.38 -26.15 -10.32
CA PRO A 96 -3.37 -27.19 -10.09
C PRO A 96 -3.25 -27.80 -8.69
N GLY A 97 -4.38 -27.92 -7.97
CA GLY A 97 -4.43 -28.51 -6.62
C GLY A 97 -3.82 -27.66 -5.49
N MET A 98 -3.27 -26.49 -5.81
CA MET A 98 -2.63 -25.57 -4.85
C MET A 98 -3.56 -24.42 -4.46
N ALA A 99 -3.25 -23.75 -3.35
CA ALA A 99 -3.89 -22.50 -3.01
C ALA A 99 -3.57 -21.44 -4.08
N SER A 100 -4.61 -20.75 -4.53
CA SER A 100 -4.50 -19.58 -5.40
C SER A 100 -3.82 -18.43 -4.67
N GLY A 101 -3.24 -17.50 -5.43
CA GLY A 101 -2.71 -16.25 -4.89
C GLY A 101 -3.75 -15.47 -4.10
N ALA A 102 -5.02 -15.49 -4.53
CA ALA A 102 -6.12 -14.89 -3.78
C ALA A 102 -6.34 -15.53 -2.40
N GLN A 103 -6.30 -16.87 -2.32
CA GLN A 103 -6.41 -17.59 -1.06
C GLN A 103 -5.19 -17.35 -0.14
N CYS A 104 -3.98 -17.29 -0.70
CA CYS A 104 -2.78 -16.94 0.05
C CYS A 104 -2.86 -15.51 0.61
N ARG A 105 -3.35 -14.55 -0.18
CA ARG A 105 -3.60 -13.16 0.28
C ARG A 105 -4.62 -13.12 1.41
N LEU A 106 -5.72 -13.87 1.28
CA LEU A 106 -6.75 -13.93 2.32
C LEU A 106 -6.18 -14.45 3.64
N MET A 107 -5.46 -15.57 3.62
CA MET A 107 -4.81 -16.11 4.82
C MET A 107 -3.81 -15.11 5.43
N ALA A 108 -3.01 -14.44 4.62
CA ALA A 108 -2.03 -13.46 5.09
C ALA A 108 -2.69 -12.21 5.70
N ALA A 109 -3.79 -11.73 5.11
CA ALA A 109 -4.57 -10.62 5.63
C ALA A 109 -5.20 -10.97 6.97
N SER A 110 -5.91 -12.10 7.05
CA SER A 110 -6.55 -12.56 8.29
C SER A 110 -5.52 -12.84 9.40
N TRP A 111 -4.34 -13.36 9.06
CA TRP A 111 -3.26 -13.51 10.02
C TRP A 111 -2.75 -12.17 10.55
N SER A 112 -2.66 -11.16 9.69
CA SER A 112 -2.14 -9.84 10.07
C SER A 112 -3.00 -9.14 11.11
N GLU A 113 -4.30 -9.48 11.19
CA GLU A 113 -5.26 -9.00 12.20
C GLU A 113 -5.03 -9.63 13.58
N VAL A 114 -4.60 -10.89 13.64
CA VAL A 114 -4.39 -11.62 14.91
C VAL A 114 -2.93 -11.68 15.36
N SER A 115 -2.00 -11.35 14.46
CA SER A 115 -0.56 -11.44 14.73
C SER A 115 -0.07 -10.25 15.54
N ARG A 116 0.60 -10.55 16.66
CA ARG A 116 1.26 -9.58 17.56
C ARG A 116 2.62 -9.07 17.05
N ALA A 117 3.14 -9.62 15.96
CA ALA A 117 4.43 -9.20 15.41
C ALA A 117 4.37 -7.79 14.78
N GLU A 118 5.42 -7.00 14.96
CA GLU A 118 5.46 -5.59 14.52
C GLU A 118 5.72 -5.43 13.02
N THR A 119 6.63 -6.21 12.45
CA THR A 119 7.06 -6.07 11.06
C THR A 119 6.33 -7.04 10.12
N SER A 120 6.12 -6.63 8.88
CA SER A 120 5.44 -7.47 7.87
C SER A 120 6.19 -8.79 7.61
N GLU A 121 7.53 -8.77 7.63
CA GLU A 121 8.34 -9.98 7.49
C GLU A 121 8.18 -10.94 8.68
N ALA A 122 8.15 -10.40 9.91
CA ALA A 122 7.95 -11.21 11.11
C ALA A 122 6.54 -11.82 11.13
N LYS A 123 5.51 -11.06 10.71
CA LYS A 123 4.14 -11.56 10.52
C LYS A 123 4.11 -12.74 9.54
N MET A 124 4.81 -12.63 8.41
CA MET A 124 4.87 -13.68 7.40
C MET A 124 5.59 -14.94 7.91
N LYS A 125 6.74 -14.80 8.57
CA LYS A 125 7.45 -15.95 9.18
C LYS A 125 6.61 -16.63 10.27
N ALA A 126 5.85 -15.87 11.04
CA ALA A 126 4.94 -16.40 12.04
C ALA A 126 3.78 -17.17 11.38
N LEU A 127 3.26 -16.68 10.25
CA LEU A 127 2.25 -17.36 9.45
C LEU A 127 2.78 -18.69 8.89
N ASP A 128 3.99 -18.72 8.35
CA ASP A 128 4.60 -19.96 7.84
C ASP A 128 4.73 -21.01 8.96
N LYS A 129 5.18 -20.62 10.15
CA LYS A 129 5.20 -21.50 11.34
C LYS A 129 3.81 -21.99 11.74
N PHE A 130 2.82 -21.11 11.66
CA PHE A 130 1.44 -21.46 11.98
C PHE A 130 0.87 -22.45 10.97
N VAL A 131 1.06 -22.21 9.67
CA VAL A 131 0.66 -23.11 8.59
C VAL A 131 1.31 -24.48 8.76
N LYS A 132 2.61 -24.54 9.08
CA LYS A 132 3.32 -25.79 9.38
C LYS A 132 2.65 -26.57 10.51
N ARG A 133 2.19 -25.88 11.57
CA ARG A 133 1.50 -26.52 12.70
C ARG A 133 0.12 -27.06 12.32
N ILE A 134 -0.65 -26.38 11.46
CA ILE A 134 -2.04 -26.77 11.15
C ILE A 134 -2.13 -27.82 10.03
N VAL A 135 -1.29 -27.67 9.00
CA VAL A 135 -1.37 -28.46 7.76
C VAL A 135 -0.04 -29.13 7.36
N GLY A 136 1.04 -28.91 8.11
CA GLY A 136 2.35 -29.55 7.85
C GLY A 136 3.19 -28.90 6.75
N CYS A 137 2.71 -27.82 6.11
CA CYS A 137 3.44 -27.14 5.05
C CYS A 137 4.42 -26.11 5.61
N ASP A 138 5.67 -26.13 5.16
CA ASP A 138 6.72 -25.21 5.64
C ASP A 138 6.47 -23.74 5.29
N SER A 139 5.69 -23.48 4.23
CA SER A 139 5.32 -22.13 3.82
C SER A 139 3.91 -22.09 3.28
N ILE A 140 3.26 -20.93 3.44
CA ILE A 140 1.98 -20.59 2.82
C ILE A 140 1.97 -20.85 1.29
N ARG A 141 3.14 -20.78 0.64
CA ARG A 141 3.29 -21.01 -0.80
C ARG A 141 3.04 -22.47 -1.22
N PHE A 142 3.15 -23.41 -0.28
CA PHE A 142 2.97 -24.85 -0.51
C PHE A 142 1.63 -25.39 -0.02
N VAL A 143 0.73 -24.52 0.46
CA VAL A 143 -0.60 -24.91 0.92
C VAL A 143 -1.44 -25.38 -0.27
N LYS A 144 -2.09 -26.54 -0.12
CA LYS A 144 -3.02 -27.07 -1.12
C LYS A 144 -4.38 -26.37 -1.01
N GLY A 145 -5.13 -26.29 -2.11
CA GLY A 145 -6.41 -25.58 -2.14
C GLY A 145 -7.40 -26.07 -1.08
N TRP A 146 -7.48 -27.39 -0.89
CA TRP A 146 -8.35 -28.02 0.12
C TRP A 146 -7.89 -27.78 1.58
N GLN A 147 -6.63 -27.41 1.80
CA GLN A 147 -6.09 -27.12 3.13
C GLN A 147 -6.41 -25.69 3.61
N VAL A 148 -6.73 -24.78 2.69
CA VAL A 148 -6.99 -23.35 2.97
C VAL A 148 -8.10 -23.20 4.00
N GLU A 149 -9.21 -23.94 3.85
CA GLU A 149 -10.35 -23.84 4.76
C GLU A 149 -9.97 -24.20 6.21
N LYS A 150 -9.13 -25.22 6.39
CA LYS A 150 -8.63 -25.64 7.70
C LYS A 150 -7.77 -24.56 8.35
N VAL A 151 -6.90 -23.92 7.58
CA VAL A 151 -6.06 -22.81 8.07
C VAL A 151 -6.93 -21.61 8.46
N MET A 152 -7.89 -21.24 7.60
CA MET A 152 -8.80 -20.11 7.87
C MET A 152 -9.65 -20.33 9.11
N LYS A 153 -10.25 -21.52 9.30
CA LYS A 153 -11.00 -21.87 10.51
C LYS A 153 -10.13 -21.71 11.77
N ALA A 154 -8.87 -22.15 11.71
CA ALA A 154 -7.95 -22.01 12.84
C ALA A 154 -7.63 -20.54 13.15
N ILE A 155 -7.46 -19.68 12.14
CA ILE A 155 -7.27 -18.23 12.31
C ILE A 155 -8.52 -17.60 12.94
N THR A 156 -9.71 -17.94 12.46
CA THR A 156 -10.99 -17.42 12.98
C THR A 156 -11.19 -17.77 14.45
N VAL A 157 -10.87 -19.01 14.86
CA VAL A 157 -10.93 -19.43 16.27
C VAL A 157 -9.97 -18.63 17.15
N MET A 158 -8.78 -18.27 16.65
CA MET A 158 -7.87 -17.40 17.39
C MET A 158 -8.40 -15.97 17.48
N LYS A 159 -9.07 -15.47 16.43
CA LYS A 159 -9.68 -14.15 16.43
C LYS A 159 -10.79 -14.05 17.47
N THR A 160 -11.67 -15.04 17.58
CA THR A 160 -12.74 -15.04 18.60
C THR A 160 -12.20 -15.19 20.03
N LYS A 161 -11.17 -16.00 20.24
CA LYS A 161 -10.51 -16.11 21.56
C LYS A 161 -9.73 -14.86 21.97
N GLY A 162 -9.12 -14.17 21.02
CA GLY A 162 -8.43 -12.90 21.29
C GLY A 162 -9.38 -11.76 21.65
N VAL A 163 -10.65 -11.84 21.27
CA VAL A 163 -11.70 -10.86 21.64
C VAL A 163 -12.20 -11.13 23.06
N SER A 164 -12.33 -12.39 23.49
CA SER A 164 -12.79 -12.71 24.85
C SER A 164 -11.80 -12.34 25.95
N ASP A 165 -10.50 -12.21 25.63
CA ASP A 165 -9.47 -11.82 26.60
C ASP A 165 -9.35 -10.28 26.76
N ALA A 166 -10.10 -9.49 25.98
CA ALA A 166 -10.08 -8.02 26.01
C ALA A 166 -11.23 -7.39 26.81
N GLU A 167 -12.23 -8.18 27.24
CA GLU A 167 -13.39 -7.73 28.02
C GLU A 167 -13.38 -8.25 29.47
N THR A 168 -12.20 -8.40 30.08
CA THR A 168 -12.10 -8.56 31.53
C THR A 168 -11.12 -7.54 32.09
N THR A 169 -11.53 -6.27 32.10
CA THR A 169 -10.90 -5.23 32.91
C THR A 169 -11.98 -4.51 33.69
N THR A 170 -12.08 -4.92 34.96
CA THR A 170 -12.46 -4.12 36.12
C THR A 170 -13.91 -3.63 36.17
N ASP A 171 -14.73 -4.38 36.90
CA ASP A 171 -15.69 -3.79 37.84
C ASP A 171 -16.06 -4.86 38.85
N GLU A 172 -15.30 -4.98 39.94
CA GLU A 172 -15.82 -5.44 41.24
C GLU A 172 -15.02 -4.76 42.35
N VAL A 173 -15.59 -3.67 42.89
CA VAL A 173 -15.31 -3.20 44.26
C VAL A 173 -15.86 -4.24 45.25
N GLY A 174 -15.21 -5.40 45.33
CA GLY A 174 -15.44 -6.42 46.35
C GLY A 174 -14.55 -6.17 47.55
N LEU A 175 -14.94 -5.23 48.42
CA LEU A 175 -14.28 -4.97 49.70
C LEU A 175 -14.39 -6.21 50.60
N LEU A 176 -13.32 -7.00 50.63
CA LEU A 176 -13.12 -8.09 51.58
C LEU A 176 -12.68 -7.49 52.92
N VAL A 177 -13.61 -7.34 53.87
CA VAL A 177 -13.27 -7.03 55.27
C VAL A 177 -12.83 -8.35 55.94
N PRO A 178 -11.66 -8.38 56.61
CA PRO A 178 -11.11 -9.62 57.18
C PRO A 178 -11.94 -10.14 58.37
N GLN A 179 -12.12 -11.46 58.39
CA GLN A 179 -12.74 -12.23 59.47
C GLN A 179 -11.72 -12.55 60.59
N GLY A 180 -12.07 -12.15 61.82
CA GLY A 180 -11.83 -12.89 63.07
C GLY A 180 -10.50 -12.67 63.82
N PRO A 181 -10.42 -13.10 65.10
CA PRO A 181 -11.46 -13.71 65.94
C PRO A 181 -12.28 -12.73 66.79
#